data_AF-A0A3N6A872-F1
#
_entry.id   AF-A0A3N6A872-F1
#
_cell.length_a   1.000
_cell.length_b   1.000
_cell.length_c   1.000
_cell.angle_alpha   90.00
_cell.angle_beta   90.00
_cell.angle_gamma   90.00
#
_symmetry.space_group_name_H-M   'P 1'
#
loop_
_entity.id
_entity.type
_entity.pdbx_description
1 polymer ?
#
loop_
_entity_poly.entity_id
_entity_poly.type
_entity_poly.pdbx_seq_one_letter_code
_entity_poly.pdbx_strand_id
1 'polypeptide(L)'
;MMNAGEVATKLNIAKDTLRAYSLELEKAGYEFKRNNRNQRDYSDYDLSILNAFLTLSKTYGLTLKEAASKVSSSDFKPSKRYQG
;
A
#
# COMPACT_ATOMS: atom_id res chain seq x y z
N MET A 1 -10.13 10.02 -2.75
CA MET A 1 -8.80 9.60 -3.23
C MET A 1 -7.78 10.50 -2.56
N MET A 2 -6.58 10.00 -2.28
CA MET A 2 -5.57 10.58 -1.40
C MET A 2 -4.25 10.67 -2.16
N ASN A 3 -3.45 11.69 -1.86
CA ASN A 3 -2.10 11.76 -2.40
C ASN A 3 -1.10 10.97 -1.53
N ALA A 4 0.12 10.77 -2.06
CA ALA A 4 1.18 10.05 -1.35
C ALA A 4 1.56 10.66 0.02
N GLY A 5 1.42 11.98 0.21
CA GLY A 5 1.67 12.62 1.50
C GLY A 5 0.63 12.23 2.55
N GLU A 6 -0.65 12.29 2.19
CA GLU A 6 -1.74 11.91 3.10
C GLU A 6 -1.67 10.45 3.52
N VAL A 7 -1.39 9.55 2.57
CA VAL A 7 -1.22 8.12 2.85
C VAL A 7 -0.01 7.87 3.76
N ALA A 8 1.12 8.54 3.51
CA ALA A 8 2.31 8.43 4.34
C ALA A 8 2.05 8.88 5.78
N THR A 9 1.32 9.98 5.97
CA THR A 9 0.88 10.45 7.30
C THR A 9 -0.05 9.44 7.97
N LYS A 10 -1.06 8.90 7.27
CA LYS A 10 -1.99 7.91 7.83
C LYS A 10 -1.30 6.60 8.24
N LEU A 11 -0.28 6.17 7.51
CA LEU A 11 0.51 4.97 7.81
C LEU A 11 1.69 5.24 8.75
N ASN A 12 1.88 6.50 9.16
CA ASN A 12 3.00 6.95 9.98
C ASN A 12 4.37 6.49 9.42
N ILE A 13 4.58 6.72 8.12
CA ILE A 13 5.84 6.42 7.42
C ILE A 13 6.34 7.63 6.64
N ALA A 14 7.62 7.63 6.26
CA ALA A 14 8.16 8.64 5.36
C ALA A 14 7.60 8.48 3.93
N LYS A 15 7.47 9.60 3.23
CA LYS A 15 6.97 9.63 1.84
C LYS A 15 7.85 8.83 0.88
N ASP A 16 9.17 8.84 1.07
CA ASP A 16 10.10 8.02 0.27
C ASP A 16 9.94 6.53 0.54
N THR A 17 9.67 6.15 1.79
CA THR A 17 9.34 4.77 2.15
C THR A 17 8.04 4.33 1.47
N LEU A 18 7.00 5.18 1.48
CA LEU A 18 5.75 4.88 0.78
C LEU A 18 5.97 4.66 -0.72
N ARG A 19 6.82 5.48 -1.36
CA ARG A 19 7.15 5.33 -2.79
C ARG A 19 7.86 4.01 -3.07
N ALA A 20 8.80 3.60 -2.22
CA ALA A 20 9.48 2.32 -2.35
C ALA A 20 8.48 1.15 -2.23
N TYR A 21 7.56 1.20 -1.27
CA TYR A 21 6.53 0.17 -1.09
C TYR A 21 5.52 0.13 -2.23
N SER A 22 5.08 1.28 -2.71
CA SER A 22 4.19 1.37 -3.87
C SER A 22 4.84 0.74 -5.10
N LEU A 23 6.15 0.99 -5.32
CA LEU A 23 6.88 0.37 -6.41
C LEU A 23 6.98 -1.15 -6.26
N GLU A 24 7.18 -1.66 -5.04
CA GLU A 24 7.23 -3.10 -4.81
C GLU A 24 5.87 -3.78 -5.05
N LEU A 25 4.79 -3.11 -4.68
CA LEU A 25 3.42 -3.54 -4.99
C LEU A 25 3.14 -3.53 -6.50
N GLU A 26 3.55 -2.47 -7.22
CA GLU A 26 3.46 -2.41 -8.69
C GLU A 26 4.22 -3.58 -9.36
N LYS A 27 5.42 -3.91 -8.87
CA LYS A 27 6.20 -5.07 -9.37
C LYS A 27 5.52 -6.41 -9.08
N ALA A 28 4.74 -6.50 -8.01
CA ALA A 28 3.97 -7.70 -7.68
C ALA A 28 2.65 -7.81 -8.46
N GLY A 29 2.33 -6.82 -9.31
CA GLY A 29 1.13 -6.79 -10.14
C GLY A 29 -0.02 -5.97 -9.56
N TYR A 30 0.20 -5.22 -8.48
CA TYR A 30 -0.81 -4.31 -7.93
C TYR A 30 -0.79 -2.97 -8.68
N GLU A 31 -1.90 -2.61 -9.32
CA GLU A 31 -2.00 -1.35 -10.06
C GLU A 31 -2.64 -0.24 -9.22
N PHE A 32 -1.87 0.81 -8.95
CA PHE A 32 -2.43 2.04 -8.38
C PHE A 32 -3.10 2.87 -9.46
N LYS A 33 -4.27 3.42 -9.14
CA LYS A 33 -4.90 4.43 -10.00
C LYS A 33 -3.99 5.65 -10.12
N ARG A 34 -4.03 6.28 -11.29
CA ARG A 34 -3.33 7.53 -11.56
C ARG A 34 -4.34 8.60 -11.95
N ASN A 35 -4.12 9.82 -11.49
CA ASN A 35 -4.94 10.97 -11.84
C ASN A 35 -4.54 11.55 -13.21
N ASN A 36 -5.25 12.58 -13.65
CA ASN A 36 -5.01 13.28 -14.93
C ASN A 36 -3.61 13.93 -15.05
N ARG A 37 -2.86 14.01 -13.95
CA ARG A 37 -1.47 14.52 -13.91
C ARG A 37 -0.45 13.37 -13.85
N ASN A 38 -0.87 12.14 -14.12
CA ASN A 38 -0.07 10.92 -14.03
C ASN A 38 0.54 10.68 -12.63
N GLN A 39 -0.12 11.19 -11.58
CA GLN A 39 0.28 10.97 -10.19
C GLN A 39 -0.57 9.86 -9.57
N ARG A 40 0.03 9.04 -8.72
CA ARG A 40 -0.67 7.98 -7.97
C ARG A 40 -1.76 8.60 -7.10
N ASP A 41 -2.98 8.09 -7.24
CA ASP A 41 -4.17 8.55 -6.56
C ASP A 41 -4.75 7.39 -5.74
N TYR A 42 -4.48 7.42 -4.45
CA TYR A 42 -4.70 6.29 -3.55
C TYR A 42 -6.14 6.33 -3.00
N SER A 43 -6.87 5.24 -3.12
CA SER A 43 -8.15 5.03 -2.47
C SER A 43 -7.98 4.54 -1.03
N ASP A 44 -9.07 4.52 -0.26
CA ASP A 44 -9.09 3.87 1.05
C ASP A 44 -8.74 2.37 0.95
N TYR A 45 -9.04 1.73 -0.18
CA TYR A 45 -8.62 0.35 -0.43
C TYR A 45 -7.10 0.25 -0.57
N ASP A 46 -6.48 1.14 -1.34
CA ASP A 46 -5.01 1.19 -1.48
C ASP A 46 -4.33 1.41 -0.12
N LEU A 47 -4.91 2.27 0.72
CA LEU A 47 -4.44 2.49 2.08
C LEU A 47 -4.49 1.18 2.89
N SER A 48 -5.61 0.46 2.85
CA SER A 48 -5.77 -0.83 3.51
C SER A 48 -4.78 -1.90 3.02
N ILE A 49 -4.50 -1.94 1.71
CA ILE A 49 -3.50 -2.82 1.10
C ILE A 49 -2.09 -2.49 1.61
N LEU A 50 -1.72 -1.21 1.59
CA LEU A 50 -0.41 -0.73 2.07
C LEU A 50 -0.21 -1.02 3.56
N ASN A 51 -1.25 -0.90 4.38
CA ASN A 51 -1.16 -1.23 5.79
C ASN A 51 -1.02 -2.73 6.02
N ALA A 52 -1.79 -3.56 5.31
CA ALA A 52 -1.61 -5.00 5.39
C ALA A 52 -0.20 -5.44 4.95
N PHE A 53 0.31 -4.84 3.87
CA PHE A 53 1.67 -5.04 3.40
C PHE A 53 2.70 -4.71 4.49
N LEU A 54 2.54 -3.56 5.13
CA LEU A 54 3.39 -3.12 6.24
C LEU A 54 3.33 -4.07 7.44
N THR A 55 2.14 -4.52 7.82
CA THR A 55 1.96 -5.48 8.91
C THR A 55 2.62 -6.81 8.57
N LEU A 56 2.46 -7.32 7.35
CA LEU A 56 3.12 -8.55 6.90
C LEU A 56 4.64 -8.43 6.96
N SER A 57 5.21 -7.31 6.51
CA SER A 57 6.65 -7.14 6.52
C SER A 57 7.21 -6.88 7.92
N LYS A 58 6.62 -5.97 8.70
CA LYS A 58 7.12 -5.56 10.01
C LYS A 58 6.77 -6.51 11.14
N THR A 59 5.54 -7.03 11.15
CA THR A 59 5.04 -7.87 12.27
C THR A 59 5.33 -9.34 12.04
N TYR A 60 5.15 -9.82 10.81
CA TYR A 60 5.35 -11.23 10.48
C TYR A 60 6.75 -11.52 9.90
N GLY A 61 7.60 -10.49 9.73
CA GLY A 61 8.98 -10.64 9.25
C GLY A 61 9.09 -11.05 7.78
N LEU A 62 8.03 -10.89 6.98
CA LEU A 62 8.08 -11.21 5.55
C LEU A 62 8.97 -10.21 4.82
N THR A 63 9.63 -10.70 3.77
CA THR A 63 10.31 -9.81 2.83
C THR A 63 9.29 -8.92 2.11
N LEU A 64 9.72 -7.74 1.65
CA LEU A 64 8.85 -6.81 0.91
C LEU A 64 8.22 -7.52 -0.31
N LYS A 65 8.97 -8.37 -1.01
CA LYS A 65 8.46 -9.14 -2.16
C LYS A 65 7.34 -10.10 -1.76
N GLU A 66 7.52 -10.86 -0.68
CA GLU A 66 6.49 -11.81 -0.22
C GLU A 66 5.25 -11.11 0.30
N ALA A 67 5.43 -10.03 1.08
CA ALA A 67 4.32 -9.21 1.55
C ALA A 67 3.55 -8.61 0.36
N ALA A 68 4.24 -8.07 -0.65
CA ALA A 68 3.62 -7.51 -1.86
C ALA A 68 2.85 -8.59 -2.63
N SER A 69 3.44 -9.77 -2.82
CA SER A 69 2.80 -10.88 -3.51
C SER A 69 1.54 -11.38 -2.79
N LYS A 70 1.54 -11.36 -1.45
CA LYS A 70 0.34 -11.75 -0.68
C LYS A 70 -0.80 -10.75 -0.85
N VAL A 71 -0.52 -9.45 -0.74
CA VAL A 71 -1.58 -8.43 -0.78
C VAL A 71 -2.06 -8.06 -2.18
N SER A 72 -1.24 -8.33 -3.21
CA SER A 72 -1.60 -8.13 -4.62
C SER A 72 -2.44 -9.27 -5.19
N SER A 73 -2.51 -10.41 -4.49
CA SER A 73 -3.33 -11.55 -4.92
C SER A 73 -4.81 -11.20 -4.91
N SER A 74 -5.55 -11.63 -5.94
CA SER A 74 -6.98 -11.33 -6.12
C SER A 74 -7.87 -11.85 -4.98
N ASP A 75 -7.38 -12.80 -4.18
CA ASP A 75 -8.06 -13.34 -3.00
C ASP A 75 -7.89 -12.45 -1.75
N PHE A 76 -6.92 -11.53 -1.77
CA PHE A 76 -6.62 -10.69 -0.62
C PHE A 76 -7.65 -9.59 -0.41
N LYS A 77 -8.47 -9.74 0.64
CA LYS A 77 -9.42 -8.72 1.09
C LYS A 77 -8.90 -8.12 2.40
N PRO A 78 -8.29 -6.93 2.38
CA PRO A 78 -7.90 -6.31 3.64
C PRO A 78 -9.18 -6.01 4.44
N SER A 79 -9.25 -6.52 5.67
CA SER A 79 -10.38 -6.22 6.56
C SER A 79 -10.41 -4.72 6.83
N LYS A 80 -11.54 -4.06 6.55
CA LYS A 80 -11.76 -2.65 6.90
C LYS A 80 -11.63 -2.46 8.41
N ARG A 81 -10.44 -2.16 8.91
CA ARG A 81 -10.23 -1.60 10.24
C ARG A 81 -9.28 -0.42 10.16
N TYR A 82 -9.83 0.69 9.67
CA TYR A 82 -9.46 2.02 10.16
C TYR A 82 -10.63 2.52 11.00
N GLN A 83 -10.69 2.06 12.25
CA GLN A 83 -11.38 2.82 13.29
C GLN A 83 -10.31 3.77 13.85
N GLY A 84 -10.32 4.99 13.33
CA GLY A 84 -9.82 6.13 14.10
C GLY A 84 -10.82 6.49 15.19
#